data_AF-A0A933DAI1-F1
#
_entry.id   AF-A0A933DAI1-F1
#
_cell.length_a   1.000
_cell.length_b   1.000
_cell.length_c   1.000
_cell.angle_alpha   90.00
_cell.angle_beta   90.00
_cell.angle_gamma   90.00
#
_symmetry.space_group_name_H-M   'P 1'
#
loop_
_entity.id
_entity.type
_entity.pdbx_description
1 polymer ?
#
loop_
_entity_poly.entity_id
_entity_poly.type
_entity_poly.pdbx_seq_one_letter_code
_entity_poly.pdbx_strand_id
1 'polypeptide(L)'
;MYVSLALAVGVMAQVPTPPYVYVADTSGVIWQVDPLTLTAVNVGPTGIDWDGGLAFDQAGQLYGIGNSVLWRIQLAGRTITPVAPVSFRPPIPWPRGTPRGLAISDSGLGFVATIEMIGVGGLYTLELKSGRTVRQGLISRPPRGDLAFDQHGQLLMAGCMVTGFFPVDCGGFTDTLFALNLDTGGAAEIGSLGIAGVQALATAGQELFGISDQGDFIRINPATGTSVRLGKSNPVVLAASAASLAAAVPRLQPGDATRDGEFNAADLVRAFQAGGYERAEITADWQAGDWNCGARGSLLAPPVCDGRFTAADIVAAWQTGLYETGPYIARQAQGVPEPNNWLWVAAGLILGLLTRRYR
;
A
#
# COMPACT_ATOMS: atom_id res chain seq x y z
N MET A 1 24.36 49.65 11.96
CA MET A 1 24.45 48.70 10.83
C MET A 1 23.83 47.39 11.30
N TYR A 2 22.54 47.19 11.05
CA TYR A 2 21.80 45.99 11.46
C TYR A 2 21.78 45.03 10.28
N VAL A 3 22.33 43.83 10.47
CA VAL A 3 22.25 42.74 9.49
C VAL A 3 21.01 41.93 9.83
N SER A 4 19.95 42.08 9.03
CA SER A 4 18.78 41.21 9.09
C SER A 4 19.12 39.88 8.44
N LEU A 5 19.24 38.83 9.26
CA LEU A 5 19.37 37.45 8.82
C LEU A 5 17.97 36.92 8.47
N ALA A 6 17.60 36.95 7.19
CA ALA A 6 16.38 36.30 6.71
C ALA A 6 16.64 34.78 6.63
N LEU A 7 16.13 34.04 7.62
CA LEU A 7 16.10 32.58 7.60
C LEU A 7 15.02 32.14 6.60
N ALA A 8 15.40 31.96 5.34
CA ALA A 8 14.53 31.32 4.35
C ALA A 8 14.45 29.82 4.69
N VAL A 9 13.47 29.45 5.53
CA VAL A 9 13.04 28.05 5.64
C VAL A 9 12.32 27.73 4.34
N GLY A 10 13.10 27.40 3.31
CA GLY A 10 12.58 26.79 2.10
C GLY A 10 12.05 25.42 2.49
N VAL A 11 10.75 25.33 2.76
CA VAL A 11 10.04 24.06 2.76
C VAL A 11 10.14 23.57 1.32
N MET A 12 11.16 22.76 1.02
CA MET A 12 11.21 22.03 -0.23
C MET A 12 9.91 21.24 -0.28
N ALA A 13 8.99 21.65 -1.15
CA ALA A 13 7.78 20.88 -1.43
C ALA A 13 8.27 19.50 -1.86
N GLN A 14 8.08 18.51 -1.00
CA GLN A 14 8.44 17.14 -1.27
C GLN A 14 7.63 16.75 -2.49
N VAL A 15 8.29 16.60 -3.64
CA VAL A 15 7.63 16.08 -4.84
C VAL A 15 6.96 14.78 -4.40
N PRO A 16 5.65 14.61 -4.60
CA PRO A 16 4.97 13.40 -4.20
C PRO A 16 5.66 12.26 -4.93
N THR A 17 6.43 11.48 -4.18
CA THR A 17 7.09 10.31 -4.72
C THR A 17 5.97 9.34 -5.09
N PRO A 18 5.96 8.80 -6.32
CA PRO A 18 5.02 7.77 -6.72
C PRO A 18 4.88 6.69 -5.64
N PRO A 19 3.71 6.06 -5.50
CA PRO A 19 3.50 4.99 -4.55
C PRO A 19 4.31 3.76 -5.01
N TYR A 20 5.58 3.69 -4.62
CA TYR A 20 6.45 2.59 -4.98
C TYR A 20 6.21 1.37 -4.10
N VAL A 21 6.27 0.19 -4.72
CA VAL A 21 6.35 -1.09 -4.04
C VAL A 21 7.81 -1.53 -4.02
N TYR A 22 8.38 -1.66 -2.84
CA TYR A 22 9.71 -2.19 -2.64
C TYR A 22 9.64 -3.70 -2.53
N VAL A 23 10.48 -4.40 -3.27
CA VAL A 23 10.44 -5.85 -3.41
C VAL A 23 11.82 -6.40 -3.13
N ALA A 24 11.94 -7.37 -2.22
CA ALA A 24 13.15 -8.16 -2.10
C ALA A 24 13.06 -9.37 -3.01
N ASP A 25 14.10 -9.63 -3.81
CA ASP A 25 14.23 -10.88 -4.55
C ASP A 25 15.00 -11.95 -3.77
N THR A 26 15.00 -13.17 -4.30
CA THR A 26 15.67 -14.34 -3.71
C THR A 26 17.21 -14.25 -3.71
N SER A 27 17.79 -13.25 -4.39
CA SER A 27 19.23 -12.98 -4.34
C SER A 27 19.60 -11.94 -3.28
N GLY A 28 18.61 -11.43 -2.54
CA GLY A 28 18.82 -10.37 -1.56
C GLY A 28 18.93 -8.99 -2.19
N VAL A 29 18.40 -8.76 -3.40
CA VAL A 29 18.37 -7.41 -3.99
C VAL A 29 17.03 -6.76 -3.69
N ILE A 30 17.05 -5.48 -3.28
CA ILE A 30 15.83 -4.67 -3.19
C ILE A 30 15.60 -3.96 -4.51
N TRP A 31 14.39 -4.08 -5.00
CA TRP A 31 13.85 -3.40 -6.17
C TRP A 31 12.81 -2.40 -5.75
N GLN A 32 12.73 -1.28 -6.45
CA GLN A 32 11.67 -0.29 -6.33
C GLN A 32 10.82 -0.40 -7.59
N VAL A 33 9.58 -0.83 -7.45
CA VAL A 33 8.65 -1.06 -8.55
C VAL A 33 7.59 0.03 -8.54
N ASP A 34 7.43 0.70 -9.67
CA ASP A 34 6.29 1.59 -9.91
C ASP A 34 5.08 0.75 -10.34
N PRO A 35 3.99 0.66 -9.55
CA PRO A 35 2.83 -0.14 -9.90
C PRO A 35 2.08 0.39 -11.14
N LEU A 36 2.30 1.64 -11.55
CA LEU A 36 1.66 2.24 -12.73
C LEU A 36 2.37 1.85 -14.02
N THR A 37 3.68 2.02 -14.06
CA THR A 37 4.48 1.75 -15.26
C THR A 37 5.08 0.35 -15.28
N LEU A 38 5.04 -0.37 -14.15
CA LEU A 38 5.72 -1.64 -13.90
C LEU A 38 7.25 -1.55 -14.10
N THR A 39 7.80 -0.34 -14.12
CA THR A 39 9.24 -0.12 -14.18
C THR A 39 9.84 -0.50 -12.82
N ALA A 40 10.87 -1.34 -12.84
CA ALA A 40 11.60 -1.72 -11.64
C ALA A 40 13.01 -1.12 -11.67
N VAL A 41 13.37 -0.43 -10.58
CA VAL A 41 14.70 0.16 -10.39
C VAL A 41 15.42 -0.62 -9.32
N ASN A 42 16.65 -1.06 -9.62
CA ASN A 42 17.50 -1.74 -8.64
C ASN A 42 17.95 -0.73 -7.58
N VAL A 43 17.52 -0.93 -6.33
CA VAL A 43 17.94 -0.10 -5.18
C VAL A 43 19.33 -0.54 -4.73
N GLY A 44 19.58 -1.84 -4.67
CA GLY A 44 20.89 -2.44 -4.40
C GLY A 44 20.80 -3.79 -3.69
N PRO A 45 21.92 -4.53 -3.62
CA PRO A 45 22.02 -5.74 -2.84
C PRO A 45 21.99 -5.44 -1.34
N THR A 46 21.36 -6.32 -0.57
CA THR A 46 21.29 -6.25 0.90
C THR A 46 22.34 -7.13 1.58
N GLY A 47 22.80 -8.16 0.87
CA GLY A 47 23.63 -9.23 1.45
C GLY A 47 22.87 -10.11 2.45
N ILE A 48 21.54 -10.04 2.45
CA ILE A 48 20.66 -10.79 3.35
C ILE A 48 19.77 -11.68 2.50
N ASP A 49 19.71 -12.95 2.89
CA ASP A 49 18.69 -13.87 2.38
C ASP A 49 17.35 -13.54 3.06
N TRP A 50 16.40 -13.07 2.27
CA TRP A 50 15.09 -12.63 2.76
C TRP A 50 14.14 -13.82 2.80
N ASP A 51 14.24 -14.59 3.87
CA ASP A 51 13.27 -15.66 4.15
C ASP A 51 11.90 -15.11 4.58
N GLY A 52 11.88 -13.90 5.13
CA GLY A 52 10.69 -13.24 5.65
C GLY A 52 10.30 -11.99 4.88
N GLY A 53 9.32 -11.28 5.45
CA GLY A 53 8.74 -10.09 4.87
C GLY A 53 9.52 -8.81 5.05
N LEU A 54 9.07 -7.78 4.34
CA LEU A 54 9.48 -6.39 4.37
C LEU A 54 8.27 -5.57 4.79
N ALA A 55 8.47 -4.54 5.61
CA ALA A 55 7.40 -3.61 5.95
C ALA A 55 7.94 -2.24 6.31
N PHE A 56 7.19 -1.20 5.95
CA PHE A 56 7.44 0.16 6.44
C PHE A 56 6.70 0.37 7.75
N ASP A 57 7.34 1.10 8.68
CA ASP A 57 6.62 1.72 9.79
C ASP A 57 6.00 3.08 9.37
N GLN A 58 5.26 3.70 10.28
CA GLN A 58 4.64 5.01 10.05
C GLN A 58 5.64 6.15 9.81
N ALA A 59 6.89 6.00 10.24
CA ALA A 59 7.94 6.98 10.00
C ALA A 59 8.59 6.81 8.61
N GLY A 60 8.12 5.84 7.81
CA GLY A 60 8.70 5.50 6.51
C GLY A 60 10.01 4.74 6.62
N GLN A 61 10.33 4.17 7.79
CA GLN A 61 11.50 3.32 7.97
C GLN A 61 11.17 1.89 7.52
N LEU A 62 11.94 1.38 6.56
CA LEU A 62 11.82 0.00 6.07
C LEU A 62 12.48 -0.97 7.05
N TYR A 63 11.78 -2.06 7.36
CA TYR A 63 12.26 -3.21 8.10
C TYR A 63 12.15 -4.47 7.25
N GLY A 64 12.95 -5.47 7.57
CA GLY A 64 12.85 -6.80 6.99
C GLY A 64 13.28 -7.89 7.95
N ILE A 65 12.83 -9.13 7.73
CA ILE A 65 13.29 -10.30 8.50
C ILE A 65 14.06 -11.23 7.58
N GLY A 66 15.31 -11.53 7.94
CA GLY A 66 16.16 -12.47 7.23
C GLY A 66 17.17 -13.09 8.19
N ASN A 67 17.49 -14.38 8.01
CA ASN A 67 18.41 -15.13 8.88
C ASN A 67 18.07 -15.06 10.38
N SER A 68 16.77 -15.09 10.73
CA SER A 68 16.29 -14.93 12.13
C SER A 68 16.71 -13.61 12.81
N VAL A 69 16.95 -12.55 12.04
CA VAL A 69 17.26 -11.21 12.54
C VAL A 69 16.27 -10.22 11.95
N LEU A 70 15.80 -9.29 12.79
CA LEU A 70 15.10 -8.10 12.33
C LEU A 70 16.13 -7.07 11.88
N TRP A 71 15.98 -6.59 10.66
CA TRP A 71 16.84 -5.62 10.02
C TRP A 71 16.12 -4.30 9.80
N ARG A 72 16.86 -3.21 9.89
CA ARG A 72 16.43 -1.87 9.52
C ARG A 72 17.19 -1.45 8.26
N ILE A 73 16.46 -0.99 7.24
CA ILE A 73 17.00 -0.70 5.90
C ILE A 73 16.81 0.78 5.59
N GLN A 74 17.90 1.53 5.39
CA GLN A 74 17.82 2.92 4.94
C GLN A 74 18.06 2.99 3.43
N LEU A 75 17.00 3.29 2.66
CA LEU A 75 17.05 3.26 1.20
C LEU A 75 18.02 4.30 0.61
N ALA A 76 18.01 5.54 1.12
CA ALA A 76 18.84 6.63 0.60
C ALA A 76 20.35 6.41 0.83
N GLY A 77 20.72 5.82 1.97
CA GLY A 77 22.11 5.50 2.31
C GLY A 77 22.54 4.09 1.93
N ARG A 78 21.58 3.24 1.49
CA ARG A 78 21.75 1.79 1.27
C ARG A 78 22.41 1.10 2.46
N THR A 79 22.12 1.58 3.67
CA THR A 79 22.65 1.00 4.91
C THR A 79 21.64 0.02 5.48
N ILE A 80 22.14 -1.11 5.96
CA ILE A 80 21.32 -2.13 6.58
C ILE A 80 21.93 -2.44 7.93
N THR A 81 21.13 -2.29 8.98
CA THR A 81 21.58 -2.43 10.36
C THR A 81 20.76 -3.51 11.05
N PRO A 82 21.39 -4.50 11.70
CA PRO A 82 20.66 -5.45 12.52
C PRO A 82 20.03 -4.70 13.70
N VAL A 83 18.76 -4.97 13.97
CA VAL A 83 18.06 -4.39 15.11
C VAL A 83 18.12 -5.35 16.29
N ALA A 84 17.63 -6.58 16.10
CA ALA A 84 17.59 -7.59 17.13
C ALA A 84 17.38 -9.00 16.54
N PRO A 85 17.85 -10.07 17.22
CA PRO A 85 17.47 -11.43 16.87
C PRO A 85 15.97 -11.64 17.11
N VAL A 86 15.32 -12.44 16.26
CA VAL A 86 13.92 -12.85 16.40
C VAL A 86 13.82 -14.37 16.57
N SER A 87 12.82 -14.85 17.30
CA SER A 87 12.68 -16.27 17.60
C SER A 87 11.21 -16.71 17.63
N PHE A 88 10.79 -17.40 16.59
CA PHE A 88 9.44 -17.96 16.48
C PHE A 88 9.40 -19.37 17.05
N ARG A 89 9.03 -19.48 18.34
CA ARG A 89 8.90 -20.78 19.02
C ARG A 89 7.47 -21.29 18.93
N PRO A 90 7.22 -22.44 18.28
CA PRO A 90 5.93 -23.10 18.36
C PRO A 90 5.70 -23.68 19.77
N PRO A 91 4.43 -23.95 20.17
CA PRO A 91 4.11 -24.48 21.50
C PRO A 91 4.56 -25.94 21.72
N ILE A 92 4.84 -26.67 20.64
CA ILE A 92 5.29 -28.06 20.66
C ILE A 92 6.75 -28.06 20.18
N PRO A 93 7.62 -28.99 20.64
CA PRO A 93 9.05 -29.07 20.27
C PRO A 93 9.28 -29.42 18.79
N TRP A 94 8.89 -28.51 17.90
CA TRP A 94 9.13 -28.54 16.46
C TRP A 94 10.31 -27.64 16.10
N PRO A 95 10.86 -27.78 14.88
CA PRO A 95 11.76 -26.79 14.31
C PRO A 95 11.20 -25.37 14.47
N ARG A 96 12.10 -24.39 14.55
CA ARG A 96 11.70 -22.98 14.62
C ARG A 96 10.83 -22.63 13.42
N GLY A 97 9.78 -21.85 13.65
CA GLY A 97 8.94 -21.37 12.56
C GLY A 97 9.76 -20.50 11.60
N THR A 98 9.66 -20.76 10.30
CA THR A 98 10.28 -19.93 9.27
C THR A 98 9.36 -18.73 9.04
N PRO A 99 9.81 -17.48 9.24
CA PRO A 99 9.01 -16.31 8.88
C PRO A 99 8.71 -16.34 7.38
N ARG A 100 7.54 -15.87 6.97
CA ARG A 100 7.14 -15.76 5.55
C ARG A 100 6.58 -14.39 5.19
N GLY A 101 6.06 -13.67 6.17
CA GLY A 101 5.56 -12.32 5.95
C GLY A 101 5.72 -11.43 7.16
N LEU A 102 5.81 -10.13 6.90
CA LEU A 102 5.92 -9.07 7.88
C LEU A 102 4.97 -7.94 7.49
N ALA A 103 4.15 -7.49 8.43
CA ALA A 103 3.42 -6.23 8.31
C ALA A 103 3.63 -5.40 9.58
N ILE A 104 3.58 -4.08 9.48
CA ILE A 104 3.66 -3.18 10.63
C ILE A 104 2.36 -2.38 10.67
N SER A 105 1.68 -2.39 11.80
CA SER A 105 0.45 -1.61 11.99
C SER A 105 0.76 -0.13 12.15
N ASP A 106 -0.30 0.68 12.10
CA ASP A 106 -0.25 2.10 12.44
C ASP A 106 0.20 2.37 13.89
N SER A 107 0.04 1.43 14.80
CA SER A 107 0.59 1.58 16.16
C SER A 107 2.10 1.30 16.26
N GLY A 108 2.75 0.92 15.15
CA GLY A 108 4.14 0.51 15.10
C GLY A 108 4.38 -0.92 15.60
N LEU A 109 3.32 -1.72 15.77
CA LEU A 109 3.43 -3.12 16.17
C LEU A 109 3.63 -3.99 14.92
N GLY A 110 4.70 -4.78 14.89
CA GLY A 110 4.94 -5.73 13.82
C GLY A 110 4.08 -6.98 13.97
N PHE A 111 3.71 -7.59 12.85
CA PHE A 111 3.04 -8.87 12.75
C PHE A 111 3.82 -9.76 11.81
N VAL A 112 4.06 -11.01 12.22
CA VAL A 112 4.83 -11.99 11.44
C VAL A 112 4.02 -13.26 11.29
N ALA A 113 3.83 -13.69 10.05
CA ALA A 113 3.32 -15.01 9.74
C ALA A 113 4.49 -15.96 9.53
N THR A 114 4.40 -17.15 10.11
CA THR A 114 5.42 -18.19 9.99
C THR A 114 4.84 -19.47 9.41
N ILE A 115 5.70 -20.32 8.84
CA ILE A 115 5.39 -21.75 8.66
C ILE A 115 6.01 -22.49 9.84
N GLU A 116 5.18 -23.10 10.69
CA GLU A 116 5.63 -23.87 11.86
C GLU A 116 5.67 -25.38 11.55
N MET A 117 4.67 -25.87 10.80
CA MET A 117 4.52 -27.28 10.42
C MET A 117 3.92 -27.37 9.02
N ILE A 118 3.97 -28.55 8.42
CA ILE A 118 3.32 -28.87 7.13
C ILE A 118 1.85 -28.39 7.19
N GLY A 119 1.53 -27.37 6.41
CA GLY A 119 0.19 -26.81 6.27
C GLY A 119 -0.30 -25.93 7.44
N VAL A 120 0.53 -25.64 8.44
CA VAL A 120 0.12 -24.84 9.62
C VAL A 120 1.10 -23.70 9.86
N GLY A 121 0.58 -22.48 9.79
CA GLY A 121 1.31 -21.27 10.17
C GLY A 121 0.94 -20.74 11.55
N GLY A 122 1.84 -19.94 12.12
CA GLY A 122 1.60 -19.17 13.34
C GLY A 122 1.60 -17.67 13.05
N LEU A 123 0.73 -16.93 13.76
CA LEU A 123 0.77 -15.47 13.78
C LEU A 123 1.47 -15.00 15.06
N TYR A 124 2.43 -14.11 14.91
CA TYR A 124 3.20 -13.51 15.99
C TYR A 124 3.11 -11.99 15.92
N THR A 125 3.05 -11.32 17.07
CA THR A 125 3.41 -9.91 17.16
C THR A 125 4.91 -9.76 17.37
N LEU A 126 5.46 -8.65 16.92
CA LEU A 126 6.88 -8.31 16.94
C LEU A 126 7.06 -6.88 17.41
N GLU A 127 7.84 -6.70 18.48
CA GLU A 127 8.26 -5.39 18.95
C GLU A 127 9.52 -4.94 18.19
N LEU A 128 9.39 -3.92 17.35
CA LEU A 128 10.43 -3.51 16.40
C LEU A 128 11.76 -3.10 17.06
N LYS A 129 11.73 -2.59 18.30
CA LYS A 129 12.95 -2.14 19.01
C LYS A 129 13.75 -3.30 19.62
N SER A 130 13.05 -4.31 20.13
CA SER A 130 13.66 -5.38 20.93
C SER A 130 13.77 -6.70 20.17
N GLY A 131 13.08 -6.86 19.05
CA GLY A 131 12.92 -8.14 18.35
C GLY A 131 12.05 -9.14 19.11
N ARG A 132 11.43 -8.73 20.23
CA ARG A 132 10.61 -9.61 21.06
C ARG A 132 9.36 -10.03 20.29
N THR A 133 9.16 -11.34 20.18
CA THR A 133 8.00 -11.93 19.51
C THR A 133 7.03 -12.55 20.51
N VAL A 134 5.73 -12.35 20.32
CA VAL A 134 4.67 -13.01 21.11
C VAL A 134 3.70 -13.69 20.16
N ARG A 135 3.43 -14.98 20.37
CA ARG A 135 2.50 -15.73 19.54
C ARG A 135 1.07 -15.29 19.84
N GLN A 136 0.32 -14.94 18.80
CA GLN A 136 -1.11 -14.64 18.88
C GLN A 136 -1.93 -15.92 18.72
N GLY A 137 -1.59 -16.75 17.74
CA GLY A 137 -2.25 -18.05 17.58
C GLY A 137 -1.93 -18.77 16.28
N LEU A 138 -2.79 -19.71 15.91
CA LEU A 138 -2.65 -20.56 14.74
C LEU A 138 -3.40 -19.96 13.55
N ILE A 139 -2.70 -19.75 12.44
CA ILE A 139 -3.29 -19.33 11.16
C ILE A 139 -4.13 -20.46 10.56
N SER A 140 -3.78 -21.73 10.87
CA SER A 140 -4.44 -22.94 10.32
C SER A 140 -4.38 -23.05 8.79
N ARG A 141 -3.55 -22.22 8.16
CA ARG A 141 -3.21 -22.19 6.74
C ARG A 141 -1.72 -21.87 6.62
N PRO A 142 -1.01 -22.40 5.62
CA PRO A 142 0.37 -22.01 5.37
C PRO A 142 0.42 -20.63 4.68
N PRO A 143 1.11 -19.63 5.25
CA PRO A 143 1.43 -18.42 4.52
C PRO A 143 2.31 -18.76 3.31
N ARG A 144 1.99 -18.20 2.14
CA ARG A 144 2.83 -18.29 0.93
C ARG A 144 3.80 -17.13 0.82
N GLY A 145 3.47 -16.01 1.46
CA GLY A 145 4.17 -14.76 1.25
C GLY A 145 3.92 -13.72 2.33
N ASP A 146 4.07 -12.47 1.92
CA ASP A 146 4.01 -11.33 2.82
C ASP A 146 2.64 -11.07 3.44
N LEU A 147 2.65 -10.22 4.46
CA LEU A 147 1.45 -9.69 5.10
C LEU A 147 1.24 -8.24 4.69
N ALA A 148 -0.02 -7.80 4.61
CA ALA A 148 -0.32 -6.40 4.37
C ALA A 148 -1.55 -5.96 5.17
N PHE A 149 -1.55 -4.72 5.65
CA PHE A 149 -2.76 -4.10 6.21
C PHE A 149 -3.55 -3.41 5.11
N ASP A 150 -4.85 -3.67 5.04
CA ASP A 150 -5.76 -2.90 4.19
C ASP A 150 -6.05 -1.50 4.77
N GLN A 151 -6.80 -0.69 4.02
CA GLN A 151 -7.18 0.66 4.42
C GLN A 151 -8.09 0.74 5.66
N HIS A 152 -8.64 -0.39 6.12
CA HIS A 152 -9.46 -0.49 7.32
C HIS A 152 -8.68 -1.08 8.51
N GLY A 153 -7.37 -1.33 8.36
CA GLY A 153 -6.53 -1.95 9.38
C GLY A 153 -6.74 -3.47 9.51
N GLN A 154 -7.38 -4.12 8.54
CA GLN A 154 -7.47 -5.58 8.48
C GLN A 154 -6.14 -6.15 7.98
N LEU A 155 -5.57 -7.10 8.73
CA LEU A 155 -4.36 -7.81 8.32
C LEU A 155 -4.72 -8.91 7.31
N LEU A 156 -4.07 -8.85 6.16
CA LEU A 156 -4.29 -9.74 5.02
C LEU A 156 -3.06 -10.59 4.75
N MET A 157 -3.31 -11.78 4.21
CA MET A 157 -2.28 -12.76 3.88
C MET A 157 -2.66 -13.51 2.60
N ALA A 158 -1.67 -13.76 1.73
CA ALA A 158 -1.78 -14.73 0.65
C ALA A 158 -1.35 -16.10 1.18
N GLY A 159 -2.20 -17.10 0.97
CA GLY A 159 -1.90 -18.48 1.34
C GLY A 159 -2.57 -19.44 0.39
N CYS A 160 -2.33 -20.72 0.57
CA CYS A 160 -2.99 -21.74 -0.24
C CYS A 160 -3.96 -22.57 0.60
N MET A 161 -4.99 -23.12 -0.07
CA MET A 161 -5.84 -24.12 0.54
C MET A 161 -5.17 -25.48 0.49
N VAL A 162 -4.87 -26.05 1.66
CA VAL A 162 -4.42 -27.44 1.76
C VAL A 162 -5.65 -28.33 1.77
N THR A 163 -5.98 -28.93 0.63
CA THR A 163 -7.01 -29.98 0.55
C THR A 163 -6.35 -31.34 0.70
N GLY A 164 -6.09 -31.78 1.95
CA GLY A 164 -5.58 -33.12 2.21
C GLY A 164 -4.65 -33.24 3.42
N PHE A 165 -4.32 -34.48 3.79
CA PHE A 165 -3.48 -34.82 4.95
C PHE A 165 -1.96 -34.87 4.62
N PHE A 166 -1.60 -34.80 3.34
CA PHE A 166 -0.21 -34.92 2.87
C PHE A 166 0.40 -33.54 2.57
N PRO A 167 1.73 -33.42 2.55
CA PRO A 167 2.43 -32.15 2.25
C PRO A 167 2.16 -31.76 0.80
N VAL A 168 1.04 -31.09 0.58
CA VAL A 168 0.75 -30.52 -0.72
C VAL A 168 1.49 -29.20 -0.76
N ASP A 169 2.64 -29.23 -1.41
CA ASP A 169 3.15 -28.05 -2.08
C ASP A 169 1.97 -27.40 -2.79
N CYS A 170 1.71 -26.12 -2.53
CA CYS A 170 0.65 -25.37 -3.22
C CYS A 170 0.92 -25.21 -4.73
N GLY A 171 1.87 -25.97 -5.30
CA GLY A 171 2.16 -26.05 -6.71
C GLY A 171 0.90 -26.38 -7.52
N GLY A 172 0.44 -25.39 -8.28
CA GLY A 172 -0.65 -25.53 -9.24
C GLY A 172 -2.02 -25.04 -8.77
N PHE A 173 -2.18 -24.68 -7.50
CA PHE A 173 -3.42 -24.05 -7.03
C PHE A 173 -3.31 -22.53 -7.06
N THR A 174 -4.42 -21.87 -7.41
CA THR A 174 -4.52 -20.42 -7.20
C THR A 174 -4.42 -20.14 -5.71
N ASP A 175 -3.64 -19.13 -5.33
CA ASP A 175 -3.62 -18.70 -3.94
C ASP A 175 -4.96 -18.05 -3.57
N THR A 176 -5.22 -18.02 -2.27
CA THR A 176 -6.41 -17.48 -1.64
C THR A 176 -5.99 -16.31 -0.74
N LEU A 177 -6.78 -15.25 -0.76
CA LEU A 177 -6.64 -14.15 0.18
C LEU A 177 -7.36 -14.48 1.48
N PHE A 178 -6.67 -14.29 2.61
CA PHE A 178 -7.22 -14.48 3.95
C PHE A 178 -7.16 -13.19 4.76
N ALA A 179 -8.20 -12.95 5.56
CA ALA A 179 -8.18 -12.00 6.67
C ALA A 179 -7.68 -12.71 7.93
N LEU A 180 -6.71 -12.12 8.62
CA LEU A 180 -6.19 -12.64 9.88
C LEU A 180 -6.85 -11.93 11.07
N ASN A 181 -7.29 -12.72 12.05
CA ASN A 181 -7.75 -12.22 13.33
C ASN A 181 -6.54 -11.96 14.24
N LEU A 182 -6.34 -10.71 14.64
CA LEU A 182 -5.15 -10.29 15.40
C LEU A 182 -5.10 -10.86 16.81
N ASP A 183 -6.25 -11.18 17.41
CA ASP A 183 -6.34 -11.67 18.79
C ASP A 183 -6.14 -13.19 18.89
N THR A 184 -6.62 -13.94 17.89
CA THR A 184 -6.64 -15.41 17.90
C THR A 184 -5.65 -16.03 16.92
N GLY A 185 -5.09 -15.23 16.00
CA GLY A 185 -4.27 -15.69 14.89
C GLY A 185 -5.02 -16.43 13.79
N GLY A 186 -6.33 -16.70 13.93
CA GLY A 186 -7.12 -17.46 12.97
C GLY A 186 -7.27 -16.74 11.62
N ALA A 187 -7.31 -17.51 10.53
CA ALA A 187 -7.51 -17.00 9.18
C ALA A 187 -8.95 -17.24 8.71
N ALA A 188 -9.60 -16.20 8.20
CA ALA A 188 -10.87 -16.27 7.50
C ALA A 188 -10.64 -16.09 5.99
N GLU A 189 -11.20 -16.97 5.18
CA GLU A 189 -11.09 -16.87 3.72
C GLU A 189 -11.90 -15.69 3.19
N ILE A 190 -11.30 -14.91 2.29
CA ILE A 190 -11.96 -13.83 1.56
C ILE A 190 -12.32 -14.31 0.15
N GLY A 191 -11.36 -14.90 -0.57
CA GLY A 191 -11.60 -15.46 -1.91
C GLY A 191 -10.32 -15.80 -2.67
N SER A 192 -10.48 -16.46 -3.81
CA SER A 192 -9.35 -16.84 -4.69
C SER A 192 -8.74 -15.62 -5.39
N LEU A 193 -7.41 -15.55 -5.38
CA LEU A 193 -6.62 -14.57 -6.13
C LEU A 193 -6.63 -14.86 -7.63
N GLY A 194 -7.03 -16.05 -8.07
CA GLY A 194 -7.01 -16.44 -9.49
C GLY A 194 -5.60 -16.65 -10.08
N ILE A 195 -4.56 -16.45 -9.28
CA ILE A 195 -3.15 -16.61 -9.65
C ILE A 195 -2.46 -17.40 -8.53
N ALA A 196 -1.54 -18.29 -8.92
CA ALA A 196 -0.74 -19.08 -7.99
C ALA A 196 0.56 -18.35 -7.62
N GLY A 197 1.13 -18.72 -6.46
CA GLY A 197 2.48 -18.33 -6.09
C GLY A 197 2.65 -16.87 -5.70
N VAL A 198 1.62 -16.20 -5.19
CA VAL A 198 1.68 -14.83 -4.66
C VAL A 198 2.52 -14.82 -3.38
N GLN A 199 3.80 -14.47 -3.53
CA GLN A 199 4.80 -14.45 -2.45
C GLN A 199 4.91 -13.10 -1.76
N ALA A 200 4.41 -12.04 -2.39
CA ALA A 200 4.52 -10.71 -1.84
C ALA A 200 3.17 -10.00 -1.83
N LEU A 201 2.86 -9.28 -0.76
CA LEU A 201 1.69 -8.43 -0.62
C LEU A 201 2.12 -7.07 -0.10
N ALA A 202 1.55 -6.00 -0.66
CA ALA A 202 1.80 -4.64 -0.19
C ALA A 202 0.60 -3.74 -0.49
N THR A 203 0.34 -2.76 0.37
CA THR A 203 -0.73 -1.77 0.16
C THR A 203 -0.19 -0.42 -0.23
N ALA A 204 -0.41 -0.02 -1.47
CA ALA A 204 -0.09 1.33 -1.92
C ALA A 204 -1.38 2.14 -1.90
N GLY A 205 -1.46 3.14 -1.02
CA GLY A 205 -2.68 3.91 -0.81
C GLY A 205 -3.86 3.02 -0.38
N GLN A 206 -4.91 2.98 -1.20
CA GLN A 206 -6.14 2.21 -0.93
C GLN A 206 -6.16 0.85 -1.63
N GLU A 207 -5.12 0.54 -2.38
CA GLU A 207 -5.07 -0.67 -3.20
C GLU A 207 -4.10 -1.68 -2.62
N LEU A 208 -4.51 -2.94 -2.70
CA LEU A 208 -3.68 -4.08 -2.37
C LEU A 208 -3.05 -4.62 -3.65
N PHE A 209 -1.73 -4.79 -3.61
CA PHE A 209 -0.96 -5.39 -4.68
C PHE A 209 -0.36 -6.71 -4.22
N GLY A 210 -0.11 -7.57 -5.18
CA GLY A 210 0.70 -8.77 -4.98
C GLY A 210 1.69 -8.99 -6.10
N ILE A 211 2.71 -9.80 -5.83
CA ILE A 211 3.66 -10.27 -6.84
C ILE A 211 3.77 -11.78 -6.73
N SER A 212 3.63 -12.47 -7.87
CA SER A 212 3.82 -13.92 -7.93
C SER A 212 5.29 -14.31 -8.04
N ASP A 213 5.57 -15.58 -7.78
CA ASP A 213 6.86 -16.25 -8.00
C ASP A 213 7.25 -16.36 -9.47
N GLN A 214 6.37 -15.96 -10.38
CA GLN A 214 6.62 -15.79 -11.82
C GLN A 214 6.79 -14.32 -12.23
N GLY A 215 6.78 -13.40 -11.25
CA GLY A 215 6.88 -11.96 -11.41
C GLY A 215 5.62 -11.30 -11.97
N ASP A 216 4.45 -11.97 -11.89
CA ASP A 216 3.19 -11.32 -12.23
C ASP A 216 2.84 -10.31 -11.14
N PHE A 217 2.73 -9.05 -11.53
CA PHE A 217 2.26 -7.97 -10.69
C PHE A 217 0.72 -7.91 -10.80
N ILE A 218 0.04 -8.04 -9.67
CA ILE A 218 -1.42 -8.14 -9.59
C ILE A 218 -1.98 -7.07 -8.67
N ARG A 219 -3.15 -6.56 -9.02
CA ARG A 219 -3.99 -5.78 -8.10
C ARG A 219 -5.06 -6.69 -7.53
N ILE A 220 -5.28 -6.60 -6.22
CA ILE A 220 -6.18 -7.47 -5.48
C ILE A 220 -7.31 -6.62 -4.90
N ASN A 221 -8.55 -7.08 -5.03
CA ASN A 221 -9.69 -6.51 -4.33
C ASN A 221 -9.80 -7.15 -2.94
N PRO A 222 -9.50 -6.41 -1.85
CA PRO A 222 -9.48 -6.98 -0.51
C PRO A 222 -10.84 -7.43 0.02
N ALA A 223 -11.96 -6.98 -0.58
CA ALA A 223 -13.29 -7.41 -0.17
C ALA A 223 -13.72 -8.75 -0.78
N THR A 224 -13.15 -9.14 -1.92
CA THR A 224 -13.56 -10.35 -2.67
C THR A 224 -12.44 -11.35 -2.86
N GLY A 225 -11.19 -10.96 -2.59
CA GLY A 225 -10.01 -11.76 -2.90
C GLY A 225 -9.68 -11.85 -4.40
N THR A 226 -10.55 -11.38 -5.29
CA THR A 226 -10.28 -11.43 -6.74
C THR A 226 -9.11 -10.52 -7.12
N SER A 227 -8.32 -10.92 -8.11
CA SER A 227 -7.22 -10.11 -8.61
C SER A 227 -7.29 -9.85 -10.12
N VAL A 228 -6.64 -8.77 -10.54
CA VAL A 228 -6.42 -8.41 -11.95
C VAL A 228 -4.91 -8.32 -12.17
N ARG A 229 -4.42 -9.05 -13.18
CA ARG A 229 -3.02 -8.97 -13.60
C ARG A 229 -2.75 -7.62 -14.27
N LEU A 230 -1.80 -6.87 -13.74
CA LEU A 230 -1.34 -5.61 -14.33
C LEU A 230 -0.26 -5.85 -15.39
N GLY A 231 0.60 -6.85 -15.17
CA GLY A 231 1.66 -7.23 -16.09
C GLY A 231 2.81 -7.90 -15.34
N LYS A 232 4.02 -7.82 -15.91
CA LYS A 232 5.26 -8.18 -15.22
C LYS A 232 6.10 -6.93 -15.04
N SER A 233 6.87 -6.87 -13.95
CA SER A 233 7.85 -5.81 -13.80
C SER A 233 8.93 -5.89 -14.88
N ASN A 234 9.57 -4.76 -15.16
CA ASN A 234 10.69 -4.66 -16.09
C ASN A 234 11.92 -4.02 -15.41
N PRO A 235 12.97 -4.80 -15.09
CA PRO A 235 13.09 -6.25 -15.28
C PRO A 235 12.12 -7.05 -14.39
N VAL A 236 11.91 -8.32 -14.74
CA VAL A 236 11.05 -9.23 -13.95
C VAL A 236 11.68 -9.46 -12.58
N VAL A 237 10.98 -9.04 -11.53
CA VAL A 237 11.38 -9.24 -10.14
C VAL A 237 10.63 -10.45 -9.58
N LEU A 238 11.38 -11.47 -9.16
CA LEU A 238 10.82 -12.62 -8.44
C LEU A 238 10.79 -12.28 -6.96
N ALA A 239 9.61 -11.91 -6.47
CA ALA A 239 9.47 -11.39 -5.12
C ALA A 239 9.54 -12.51 -4.08
N ALA A 240 10.38 -12.33 -3.06
CA ALA A 240 10.27 -13.02 -1.78
C ALA A 240 9.37 -12.24 -0.80
N SER A 241 9.26 -10.92 -1.01
CA SER A 241 8.58 -10.01 -0.10
C SER A 241 8.30 -8.65 -0.76
N ALA A 242 7.27 -7.92 -0.31
CA ALA A 242 7.01 -6.55 -0.71
C ALA A 242 6.60 -5.63 0.45
N ALA A 243 7.00 -4.37 0.37
CA ALA A 243 6.54 -3.31 1.25
C ALA A 243 6.27 -2.05 0.44
N SER A 244 5.24 -1.30 0.79
CA SER A 244 4.93 -0.01 0.19
C SER A 244 5.03 1.06 1.27
N LEU A 245 5.62 2.19 0.91
CA LEU A 245 5.39 3.40 1.69
C LEU A 245 3.92 3.75 1.50
N ALA A 246 3.20 3.91 2.60
CA ALA A 246 1.82 4.43 2.61
C ALA A 246 1.76 5.91 2.21
N ALA A 247 2.55 6.33 1.22
CA ALA A 247 2.20 7.51 0.46
C ALA A 247 0.84 7.21 -0.15
N ALA A 248 -0.16 8.01 0.20
CA ALA A 248 -1.48 7.88 -0.38
C ALA A 248 -1.32 7.84 -1.90
N VAL A 249 -1.73 6.73 -2.54
CA VAL A 249 -1.89 6.72 -4.00
C VAL A 249 -2.78 7.91 -4.30
N PRO A 250 -2.30 8.89 -5.08
CA PRO A 250 -3.06 10.09 -5.32
C PRO A 250 -4.40 9.72 -5.93
N ARG A 251 -5.48 10.23 -5.34
CA ARG A 251 -6.82 9.93 -5.83
C ARG A 251 -7.00 10.64 -7.15
N LEU A 252 -7.35 9.89 -8.20
CA LEU A 252 -7.73 10.45 -9.48
C LEU A 252 -8.83 11.49 -9.25
N GLN A 253 -8.67 12.64 -9.87
CA GLN A 253 -9.66 13.71 -9.82
C GLN A 253 -10.42 13.74 -11.13
N PRO A 254 -11.77 13.89 -11.10
CA PRO A 254 -12.56 14.14 -12.29
C PRO A 254 -11.87 15.15 -13.20
N GLY A 255 -11.67 14.79 -14.47
CA GLY A 255 -10.94 15.59 -15.44
C GLY A 255 -9.56 15.05 -15.83
N ASP A 256 -8.91 14.20 -15.02
CA ASP A 256 -7.57 13.67 -15.32
C ASP A 256 -7.64 12.40 -16.19
N ALA A 257 -7.89 12.55 -17.48
CA ALA A 257 -7.91 11.43 -18.44
C ALA A 257 -6.52 10.86 -18.73
N THR A 258 -5.45 11.65 -18.56
CA THR A 258 -4.08 11.19 -18.84
C THR A 258 -3.47 10.40 -17.70
N ARG A 259 -4.04 10.52 -16.50
CA ARG A 259 -3.58 9.92 -15.23
C ARG A 259 -2.20 10.43 -14.82
N ASP A 260 -1.90 11.68 -15.11
CA ASP A 260 -0.62 12.30 -14.77
C ASP A 260 -0.69 13.11 -13.46
N GLY A 261 -1.86 13.21 -12.84
CA GLY A 261 -2.05 13.97 -11.62
C GLY A 261 -2.34 15.45 -11.83
N GLU A 262 -2.63 15.84 -13.07
CA GLU A 262 -3.08 17.16 -13.47
C GLU A 262 -4.46 17.06 -14.13
N PHE A 263 -5.18 18.18 -14.13
CA PHE A 263 -6.33 18.34 -15.01
C PHE A 263 -6.06 19.56 -15.87
N ASN A 264 -5.75 19.35 -17.15
CA ASN A 264 -5.37 20.40 -18.09
C ASN A 264 -5.93 20.12 -19.50
N ALA A 265 -5.53 20.92 -20.50
CA ALA A 265 -6.00 20.75 -21.87
C ALA A 265 -5.66 19.37 -22.49
N ALA A 266 -4.57 18.71 -22.08
CA ALA A 266 -4.20 17.40 -22.61
C ALA A 266 -5.23 16.32 -22.25
N ASP A 267 -5.83 16.41 -21.06
CA ASP A 267 -6.88 15.49 -20.63
C ASP A 267 -8.17 15.66 -21.44
N LEU A 268 -8.59 16.90 -21.66
CA LEU A 268 -9.75 17.19 -22.49
C LEU A 268 -9.53 16.67 -23.92
N VAL A 269 -8.36 16.94 -24.51
CA VAL A 269 -8.01 16.44 -25.84
C VAL A 269 -8.08 14.90 -25.88
N ARG A 270 -7.51 14.23 -24.88
CA ARG A 270 -7.55 12.76 -24.78
C ARG A 270 -8.98 12.23 -24.69
N ALA A 271 -9.81 12.80 -23.82
CA ALA A 271 -11.22 12.39 -23.67
C ALA A 271 -12.03 12.62 -24.95
N PHE A 272 -11.89 13.78 -25.60
CA PHE A 272 -12.61 14.07 -26.85
C PHE A 272 -12.10 13.23 -28.04
N GLN A 273 -10.82 12.87 -28.08
CA GLN A 273 -10.26 11.98 -29.11
C GLN A 273 -10.82 10.55 -29.02
N ALA A 274 -11.28 10.10 -27.85
CA ALA A 274 -12.02 8.84 -27.73
C ALA A 274 -13.38 8.89 -28.45
N GLY A 275 -13.90 10.09 -28.73
CA GLY A 275 -15.06 10.31 -29.60
C GLY A 275 -16.42 9.95 -28.99
N GLY A 276 -16.49 9.73 -27.67
CA GLY A 276 -17.70 9.32 -26.94
C GLY A 276 -18.61 10.44 -26.43
N TYR A 277 -18.21 11.71 -26.59
CA TYR A 277 -18.97 12.85 -26.03
C TYR A 277 -20.40 12.93 -26.60
N GLU A 278 -21.40 12.86 -25.72
CA GLU A 278 -22.84 12.86 -26.05
C GLU A 278 -23.27 11.72 -26.98
N ARG A 279 -22.54 10.59 -26.96
CA ARG A 279 -22.81 9.41 -27.80
C ARG A 279 -23.06 8.18 -26.96
N ALA A 280 -24.33 7.91 -26.67
CA ALA A 280 -24.76 6.81 -25.80
C ALA A 280 -24.39 5.41 -26.33
N GLU A 281 -24.06 5.28 -27.63
CA GLU A 281 -23.59 4.04 -28.24
C GLU A 281 -22.11 3.73 -28.00
N ILE A 282 -21.32 4.69 -27.51
CA ILE A 282 -19.91 4.51 -27.18
C ILE A 282 -19.78 4.45 -25.66
N THR A 283 -19.37 3.30 -25.15
CA THR A 283 -19.02 3.17 -23.73
C THR A 283 -17.74 3.96 -23.46
N ALA A 284 -17.82 4.91 -22.54
CA ALA A 284 -16.68 5.65 -22.05
C ALA A 284 -16.16 5.02 -20.75
N ASP A 285 -14.85 4.92 -20.62
CA ASP A 285 -14.18 4.75 -19.34
C ASP A 285 -13.64 6.11 -18.86
N TRP A 286 -12.90 6.10 -17.75
CA TRP A 286 -12.29 7.31 -17.20
C TRP A 286 -11.38 8.07 -18.18
N GLN A 287 -10.58 7.36 -18.99
CA GLN A 287 -9.70 8.02 -19.97
C GLN A 287 -10.48 8.55 -21.18
N ALA A 288 -11.64 7.98 -21.46
CA ALA A 288 -12.57 8.43 -22.49
C ALA A 288 -13.55 9.52 -22.02
N GLY A 289 -13.45 9.97 -20.76
CA GLY A 289 -14.15 11.14 -20.24
C GLY A 289 -15.29 10.86 -19.25
N ASP A 290 -15.51 9.61 -18.83
CA ASP A 290 -16.51 9.29 -17.82
C ASP A 290 -15.99 9.62 -16.40
N TRP A 291 -16.41 10.78 -15.87
CA TRP A 291 -15.82 11.43 -14.68
C TRP A 291 -16.83 11.73 -13.58
N ASN A 292 -18.12 11.52 -13.83
CA ASN A 292 -19.20 11.81 -12.88
C ASN A 292 -19.39 10.74 -11.78
N CYS A 293 -18.37 9.93 -11.55
CA CYS A 293 -18.41 8.73 -10.72
C CYS A 293 -18.52 9.10 -9.23
N GLY A 294 -19.57 8.63 -8.55
CA GLY A 294 -19.87 9.00 -7.16
C GLY A 294 -18.83 8.57 -6.11
N ALA A 295 -17.93 7.64 -6.44
CA ALA A 295 -16.79 7.27 -5.61
C ALA A 295 -15.48 7.67 -6.29
N ARG A 296 -14.49 8.15 -5.52
CA ARG A 296 -13.16 8.50 -6.05
C ARG A 296 -12.36 7.21 -6.28
N GLY A 297 -11.93 6.95 -7.52
CA GLY A 297 -10.97 5.87 -7.80
C GLY A 297 -9.52 6.30 -7.57
N SER A 298 -8.59 5.39 -7.82
CA SER A 298 -7.16 5.63 -7.79
C SER A 298 -6.59 5.65 -9.21
N LEU A 299 -5.35 6.14 -9.37
CA LEU A 299 -4.62 6.11 -10.65
C LEU A 299 -4.57 4.71 -11.30
N LEU A 300 -4.60 3.66 -10.49
CA LEU A 300 -4.55 2.28 -10.97
C LEU A 300 -5.97 1.75 -11.21
N ALA A 301 -6.92 2.01 -10.32
CA ALA A 301 -8.33 1.61 -10.42
C ALA A 301 -9.23 2.84 -10.55
N PRO A 302 -9.51 3.33 -11.78
CA PRO A 302 -10.52 4.34 -11.95
C PRO A 302 -11.84 3.88 -11.33
N PRO A 303 -12.65 4.82 -10.84
CA PRO A 303 -13.94 4.45 -10.28
C PRO A 303 -14.82 3.82 -11.36
N VAL A 304 -15.78 2.99 -10.93
CA VAL A 304 -16.83 2.49 -11.82
C VAL A 304 -17.85 3.61 -11.99
N CYS A 305 -18.12 3.95 -13.24
CA CYS A 305 -18.93 5.10 -13.63
C CYS A 305 -20.14 4.65 -14.46
N ASP A 306 -20.91 5.57 -15.07
CA ASP A 306 -22.15 5.21 -15.77
C ASP A 306 -21.93 4.70 -17.21
N GLY A 307 -20.67 4.67 -17.65
CA GLY A 307 -20.21 4.22 -18.95
C GLY A 307 -20.39 5.26 -20.05
N ARG A 308 -20.63 6.54 -19.74
CA ARG A 308 -20.94 7.59 -20.72
C ARG A 308 -20.09 8.84 -20.51
N PHE A 309 -19.68 9.46 -21.61
CA PHE A 309 -19.05 10.77 -21.57
C PHE A 309 -20.06 11.83 -22.01
N THR A 310 -20.55 12.62 -21.05
CA THR A 310 -21.61 13.63 -21.25
C THR A 310 -21.22 14.98 -20.65
N ALA A 311 -22.07 15.99 -20.80
CA ALA A 311 -21.91 17.27 -20.12
C ALA A 311 -21.82 17.13 -18.58
N ALA A 312 -22.45 16.10 -17.98
CA ALA A 312 -22.38 15.88 -16.53
C ALA A 312 -20.94 15.59 -16.06
N ASP A 313 -20.16 14.89 -16.89
CA ASP A 313 -18.76 14.56 -16.61
C ASP A 313 -17.85 15.77 -16.67
N ILE A 314 -18.05 16.63 -17.67
CA ILE A 314 -17.36 17.91 -17.78
C ILE A 314 -17.67 18.80 -16.57
N VAL A 315 -18.93 18.86 -16.16
CA VAL A 315 -19.35 19.62 -14.97
C VAL A 315 -18.70 19.03 -13.71
N ALA A 316 -18.69 17.71 -13.54
CA ALA A 316 -18.04 17.04 -12.42
C ALA A 316 -16.53 17.35 -12.36
N ALA A 317 -15.85 17.33 -13.51
CA ALA A 317 -14.44 17.71 -13.63
C ALA A 317 -14.18 19.16 -13.25
N TRP A 318 -14.98 20.11 -13.75
CA TRP A 318 -14.81 21.52 -13.39
C TRP A 318 -15.17 21.85 -11.95
N GLN A 319 -16.12 21.13 -11.35
CA GLN A 319 -16.48 21.28 -9.94
C GLN A 319 -15.33 20.96 -8.98
N THR A 320 -14.30 20.24 -9.43
CA THR A 320 -13.07 20.04 -8.65
C THR A 320 -12.27 21.33 -8.46
N GLY A 321 -12.41 22.30 -9.38
CA GLY A 321 -11.61 23.52 -9.41
C GLY A 321 -10.13 23.29 -9.76
N LEU A 322 -9.78 22.15 -10.36
CA LEU A 322 -8.39 21.76 -10.59
C LEU A 322 -7.86 22.06 -12.00
N TYR A 323 -8.72 22.51 -12.93
CA TYR A 323 -8.33 22.79 -14.32
C TYR A 323 -7.22 23.85 -14.42
N GLU A 324 -6.10 23.50 -15.06
CA GLU A 324 -4.94 24.39 -15.30
C GLU A 324 -4.34 24.97 -14.01
N THR A 325 -4.45 24.24 -12.90
CA THR A 325 -3.90 24.67 -11.61
C THR A 325 -2.59 23.95 -11.22
N GLY A 326 -2.04 23.12 -12.13
CA GLY A 326 -0.86 22.28 -11.92
C GLY A 326 -1.15 20.97 -11.15
N PRO A 327 -0.12 20.19 -10.77
CA PRO A 327 -0.28 18.91 -10.08
C PRO A 327 -1.19 19.00 -8.85
N TYR A 328 -2.37 18.39 -8.92
CA TYR A 328 -3.28 18.34 -7.77
C TYR A 328 -2.79 17.30 -6.73
N ILE A 329 -1.96 16.36 -7.16
CA ILE A 329 -1.29 15.39 -6.27
C ILE A 329 -0.42 16.11 -5.23
N ALA A 330 0.30 17.15 -5.63
CA ALA A 330 1.11 17.96 -4.71
C ALA A 330 0.24 18.73 -3.70
N ARG A 331 -0.99 19.10 -4.08
CA ARG A 331 -1.94 19.79 -3.22
C ARG A 331 -2.68 18.86 -2.26
N GLN A 332 -2.95 17.61 -2.64
CA GLN A 332 -3.51 16.62 -1.71
C GLN A 332 -2.54 16.30 -0.56
N ALA A 333 -1.23 16.33 -0.83
CA ALA A 333 -0.20 16.15 0.20
C ALA A 333 -0.08 17.34 1.16
N GLN A 334 -0.41 18.55 0.70
CA GLN A 334 -0.52 19.73 1.55
C GLN A 334 -1.89 19.73 2.20
N GLY A 335 -2.05 19.00 3.30
CA GLY A 335 -3.27 19.07 4.11
C GLY A 335 -3.67 20.54 4.28
N VAL A 336 -4.88 20.88 3.82
CA VAL A 336 -5.40 22.25 3.92
C VAL A 336 -5.22 22.66 5.37
N PRO A 337 -4.40 23.69 5.68
CA PRO A 337 -4.24 24.13 7.06
C PRO A 337 -5.64 24.41 7.59
N GLU A 338 -6.09 23.61 8.56
CA GLU A 338 -7.42 23.86 9.12
C GLU A 338 -7.44 25.32 9.55
N PRO A 339 -8.51 26.08 9.22
CA PRO A 339 -8.62 27.44 9.70
C PRO A 339 -8.36 27.38 11.19
N ASN A 340 -7.40 28.19 11.65
CA ASN A 340 -6.85 28.09 12.99
C ASN A 340 -7.96 28.48 13.99
N ASN A 341 -8.81 27.51 14.35
CA ASN A 341 -10.05 27.72 15.08
C ASN A 341 -9.78 28.21 16.51
N TRP A 342 -8.53 28.10 16.98
CA TRP A 342 -8.08 28.68 18.24
C TRP A 342 -8.29 30.19 18.30
N LEU A 343 -8.24 30.90 17.16
CA LEU A 343 -8.53 32.34 17.13
C LEU A 343 -9.99 32.63 17.50
N TRP A 344 -10.92 31.81 17.00
CA TRP A 344 -12.34 31.94 17.33
C TRP A 344 -12.65 31.47 18.75
N VAL A 345 -12.00 30.40 19.23
CA VAL A 345 -12.11 29.95 20.62
C VAL A 345 -11.56 31.01 21.57
N ALA A 346 -10.40 31.60 21.28
CA ALA A 346 -9.82 32.68 22.07
C ALA A 346 -10.71 33.93 22.06
N ALA A 347 -11.24 34.32 20.90
CA ALA A 347 -12.19 35.42 20.80
C ALA A 347 -13.46 35.16 21.63
N GLY A 348 -14.01 33.94 21.57
CA GLY A 348 -15.17 33.52 22.36
C GLY A 348 -14.91 33.55 23.87
N LEU A 349 -13.73 33.10 24.32
CA LEU A 349 -13.32 33.17 25.73
C LEU A 349 -13.17 34.62 26.20
N ILE A 350 -12.56 35.50 25.39
CA ILE A 350 -12.42 36.92 25.71
C ILE A 350 -13.79 37.59 25.82
N LEU A 351 -14.69 37.37 24.85
CA LEU A 351 -16.07 37.88 24.88
C LEU A 351 -16.85 37.33 26.09
N GLY A 352 -16.68 36.06 26.42
CA GLY A 352 -17.28 35.45 27.62
C GLY A 352 -16.80 36.08 28.92
N LEU A 353 -15.50 36.38 29.03
CA LEU A 353 -14.92 37.05 30.20
C LEU A 353 -15.38 38.52 30.30
N LEU A 354 -15.49 39.22 29.17
CA LEU A 354 -15.96 40.61 29.14
C LEU A 354 -17.44 40.71 29.54
N THR A 355 -18.30 39.82 29.04
CA THR A 355 -19.73 39.81 29.40
C THR A 355 -20.00 39.45 30.86
N ARG A 356 -19.13 38.65 31.49
CA ARG A 356 -19.23 38.31 32.92
C ARG A 356 -18.93 39.49 33.86
N ARG A 357 -18.23 40.52 33.40
CA ARG A 357 -17.91 41.73 34.18
C ARG A 357 -19.03 42.77 34.22
N TYR A 358 -20.02 42.66 33.33
CA TYR A 358 -21.12 43.62 33.17
C TYR A 358 -22.47 43.10 33.72
N ARG A 359 -22.50 41.95 34.40
CA ARG A 359 -23.65 41.47 35.18
C ARG A 359 -23.33 41.57 36.65
#